data_AF-A0A929HD16-F1
#
_entry.id   AF-A0A929HD16-F1
#
_cell.length_a   1.000
_cell.length_b   1.000
_cell.length_c   1.000
_cell.angle_alpha   90.00
_cell.angle_beta   90.00
_cell.angle_gamma   90.00
#
_symmetry.space_group_name_H-M   'P 1'
#
loop_
_entity.id
_entity.type
_entity.pdbx_description
1 polymer ?
#
loop_
_entity_poly.entity_id
_entity_poly.type
_entity_poly.pdbx_seq_one_letter_code
_entity_poly.pdbx_strand_id
1 'polypeptide(L)'
;KNINGISDLARNDITFINRQRGAGTRILTDLQLKKSQINPESVQGYDREEYTHMNVASAVASGLVDTGMAIRAAAQALSLDFIPVTKERYDLIVPKHLENAPQVKHLFNVINHDLEFRRIVEGLGGYDLQDCGKVFYDQ
;
A
#
# COMPACT_ATOMS: atom_id res chain seq x y z
N LYS A 1 17.98 6.30 9.77
CA LYS A 1 17.99 6.06 11.24
C LYS A 1 17.92 4.57 11.63
N ASN A 2 18.42 3.64 10.80
CA ASN A 2 18.37 2.18 11.01
C ASN A 2 17.00 1.67 11.52
N ILE A 3 15.95 1.99 10.76
CA ILE A 3 14.57 1.58 11.05
C ILE A 3 14.39 0.20 10.44
N ASN A 4 13.93 -0.77 11.22
CA ASN A 4 13.82 -2.18 10.81
C ASN A 4 12.39 -2.72 10.90
N GLY A 5 11.46 -2.01 11.55
CA GLY A 5 10.06 -2.41 11.56
C GLY A 5 9.17 -1.56 12.46
N ILE A 6 7.95 -2.04 12.68
CA ILE A 6 6.90 -1.34 13.46
C ILE A 6 7.37 -1.03 14.88
N SER A 7 8.18 -1.91 15.48
CA SER A 7 8.67 -1.72 16.86
C SER A 7 9.52 -0.46 17.03
N ASP A 8 10.21 -0.01 15.97
CA ASP A 8 11.01 1.20 16.00
C ASP A 8 10.16 2.48 16.11
N LEU A 9 8.86 2.44 15.80
CA LEU A 9 7.98 3.60 15.93
C LEU A 9 7.81 4.08 17.37
N ALA A 10 8.15 3.25 18.37
CA ALA A 10 8.16 3.63 19.78
C ALA A 10 9.41 4.42 20.19
N ARG A 11 10.39 4.60 19.29
CA ARG A 11 11.60 5.36 19.59
C ARG A 11 11.35 6.86 19.48
N ASN A 12 11.83 7.60 20.47
CA ASN A 12 11.67 9.06 20.54
C ASN A 12 12.45 9.84 19.47
N ASP A 13 13.37 9.20 18.75
CA ASP A 13 14.13 9.82 17.67
C ASP A 13 13.49 9.64 16.28
N ILE A 14 12.35 8.96 16.18
CA ILE A 14 11.68 8.63 14.91
C ILE A 14 10.36 9.39 14.79
N THR A 15 10.25 10.18 13.73
CA THR A 15 9.02 10.86 13.32
C THR A 15 8.29 10.06 12.25
N PHE A 16 6.98 9.89 12.45
CA PHE A 16 6.12 9.10 11.60
C PHE A 16 5.03 9.97 10.93
N ILE A 17 4.52 9.51 9.79
CA ILE A 17 3.31 10.05 9.16
C ILE A 17 2.35 8.93 8.75
N ASN A 18 1.08 9.14 9.01
CA ASN A 18 0.00 8.23 8.68
C ASN A 18 -0.63 8.52 7.32
N ARG A 19 -1.39 7.54 6.81
CA ARG A 19 -2.43 7.79 5.80
C ARG A 19 -3.69 8.31 6.50
N GLN A 20 -4.57 8.99 5.78
CA GLN A 20 -5.79 9.57 6.35
C GLN A 20 -6.65 8.53 7.09
N ARG A 21 -7.38 8.95 8.12
CA ARG A 21 -8.33 8.07 8.83
C ARG A 21 -9.30 7.39 7.87
N GLY A 22 -9.60 6.13 8.13
CA GLY A 22 -10.45 5.29 7.27
C GLY A 22 -9.73 4.64 6.09
N ALA A 23 -8.49 5.03 5.77
CA ALA A 23 -7.69 4.28 4.80
C ALA A 23 -7.34 2.88 5.34
N GLY A 24 -7.35 1.86 4.47
CA GLY A 24 -6.97 0.49 4.84
C GLY A 24 -5.58 0.41 5.47
N THR A 25 -4.65 1.23 4.99
CA THR A 25 -3.30 1.36 5.57
C THR A 25 -3.28 1.98 6.95
N ARG A 26 -4.17 2.92 7.29
CA ARG A 26 -4.29 3.43 8.67
C ARG A 26 -4.80 2.33 9.61
N ILE A 27 -5.81 1.58 9.16
CA ILE A 27 -6.32 0.43 9.91
C ILE A 27 -5.19 -0.59 10.14
N LEU A 28 -4.39 -0.87 9.11
CA LEU A 28 -3.23 -1.75 9.22
C LEU A 28 -2.20 -1.21 10.22
N THR A 29 -1.81 0.07 10.16
CA THR A 29 -0.90 0.70 11.12
C THR A 29 -1.37 0.44 12.55
N ASP A 30 -2.63 0.74 12.85
CA ASP A 30 -3.19 0.63 14.19
C ASP A 30 -3.21 -0.82 14.67
N LEU A 31 -3.52 -1.76 13.76
CA LEU A 31 -3.50 -3.19 14.02
C LEU A 31 -2.07 -3.67 14.35
N GLN A 32 -1.06 -3.17 13.65
CA GLN A 32 0.34 -3.51 13.90
C GLN A 32 0.87 -2.89 15.19
N LEU A 33 0.55 -1.62 15.48
CA LEU A 33 0.91 -0.99 16.76
C LEU A 33 0.31 -1.77 17.94
N LYS A 34 -0.97 -2.16 17.83
CA LYS A 34 -1.64 -2.97 18.84
C LYS A 34 -0.97 -4.34 19.03
N LYS A 35 -0.61 -5.02 17.93
CA LYS A 35 0.12 -6.31 17.99
C LYS A 35 1.48 -6.17 18.66
N SER A 36 2.17 -5.06 18.43
CA SER A 36 3.46 -4.74 19.06
C SER A 36 3.34 -4.11 20.44
N GLN A 37 2.12 -3.99 20.99
CA GLN A 37 1.84 -3.35 22.29
C GLN A 37 2.36 -1.91 22.40
N ILE A 38 2.38 -1.18 21.28
CA ILE A 38 2.80 0.22 21.23
C ILE A 38 1.57 1.10 21.37
N ASN A 39 1.60 2.04 22.33
CA ASN A 39 0.59 3.07 22.44
C ASN A 39 0.72 4.05 21.26
N PRO A 40 -0.29 4.26 20.42
CA PRO A 40 -0.25 5.24 19.35
C PRO A 40 0.15 6.66 19.80
N GLU A 41 -0.23 7.06 21.02
CA GLU A 41 0.13 8.38 21.57
C GLU A 41 1.63 8.53 21.84
N SER A 42 2.36 7.41 21.95
CA SER A 42 3.82 7.42 22.09
C SER A 42 4.56 7.53 20.76
N VAL A 43 3.86 7.38 19.63
CA VAL A 43 4.46 7.47 18.29
C VAL A 43 4.50 8.94 17.87
N GLN A 44 5.71 9.48 17.70
CA GLN A 44 5.88 10.88 17.34
C GLN A 44 5.33 11.16 15.94
N GLY A 45 4.34 12.04 15.84
CA GLY A 45 3.69 12.38 14.57
C GLY A 45 2.53 11.48 14.18
N TYR A 46 2.03 10.62 15.08
CA TYR A 46 0.90 9.72 14.82
C TYR A 46 -0.34 10.43 14.25
N ASP A 47 -0.63 11.66 14.69
CA ASP A 47 -1.77 12.45 14.19
C ASP A 47 -1.50 13.18 12.86
N ARG A 48 -0.27 13.14 12.33
CA ARG A 48 0.04 13.69 11.01
C ARG A 48 -0.46 12.72 9.95
N GLU A 49 -1.21 13.24 8.98
CA GLU A 49 -1.89 12.42 7.98
C GLU A 49 -1.62 12.94 6.57
N GLU A 50 -1.51 12.01 5.63
CA GLU A 50 -1.43 12.28 4.20
C GLU A 50 -2.49 11.52 3.42
N TYR A 51 -2.93 12.10 2.29
CA TYR A 51 -4.07 11.62 1.52
C TYR A 51 -3.73 10.69 0.35
N THR A 52 -2.45 10.63 -0.04
CA THR A 52 -1.96 9.63 -1.00
C THR A 52 -0.73 8.88 -0.48
N HIS A 53 -0.47 7.69 -1.04
CA HIS A 53 0.79 6.98 -0.77
C HIS A 53 2.00 7.76 -1.26
N MET A 54 1.84 8.51 -2.36
CA MET A 54 2.91 9.33 -2.92
C MET A 54 3.26 10.50 -2.00
N ASN A 55 2.28 11.12 -1.34
CA ASN A 55 2.55 12.18 -0.38
C ASN A 55 3.30 11.66 0.85
N VAL A 56 2.93 10.49 1.38
CA VAL A 56 3.69 9.83 2.46
C VAL A 56 5.14 9.62 2.03
N ALA A 57 5.35 9.04 0.85
CA ALA A 57 6.70 8.81 0.32
C ALA A 57 7.46 10.13 0.12
N SER A 58 6.81 11.19 -0.39
CA SER A 58 7.41 12.51 -0.58
C SER A 58 7.82 13.17 0.74
N ALA A 59 7.01 13.03 1.80
CA ALA A 59 7.34 13.52 3.13
C ALA A 59 8.59 12.85 3.70
N VAL A 60 8.76 11.54 3.47
CA VAL A 60 9.98 10.81 3.86
C VAL A 60 11.18 11.23 2.99
N ALA A 61 11.01 11.30 1.67
CA ALA A 61 12.08 11.66 0.74
C ALA A 61 12.62 13.08 0.95
N SER A 62 11.76 14.01 1.39
CA SER A 62 12.14 15.38 1.72
C SER A 62 12.73 15.53 3.13
N GLY A 63 12.72 14.48 3.94
CA GLY A 63 13.17 14.52 5.33
C GLY A 63 12.23 15.26 6.30
N LEU A 64 11.00 15.55 5.88
CA LEU A 64 9.97 16.14 6.75
C LEU A 64 9.61 15.19 7.90
N VAL A 65 9.64 13.89 7.62
CA VAL A 65 9.49 12.80 8.59
C VAL A 65 10.48 11.68 8.29
N ASP A 66 10.73 10.81 9.25
CA ASP A 66 11.68 9.71 9.11
C ASP A 66 11.08 8.47 8.42
N THR A 67 9.78 8.23 8.61
CA THR A 67 9.10 7.07 8.05
C THR A 67 7.58 7.25 7.96
N GLY A 68 6.91 6.38 7.22
CA GLY A 68 5.47 6.42 7.00
C GLY A 68 4.94 5.12 6.40
N MET A 69 3.65 4.85 6.56
CA MET A 69 3.05 3.64 5.98
C MET A 69 2.53 3.90 4.57
N ALA A 70 3.11 3.20 3.58
CA ALA A 70 2.73 3.30 2.17
C ALA A 70 2.89 1.98 1.43
N ILE A 71 2.41 1.93 0.18
CA ILE A 71 2.65 0.80 -0.72
C ILE A 71 4.08 0.85 -1.28
N ARG A 72 4.63 -0.32 -1.60
CA ARG A 72 5.99 -0.47 -2.12
C ARG A 72 6.24 0.32 -3.41
N ALA A 73 5.27 0.38 -4.31
CA ALA A 73 5.39 1.14 -5.56
C ALA A 73 5.69 2.64 -5.31
N ALA A 74 5.10 3.24 -4.26
CA ALA A 74 5.34 4.65 -3.92
C ALA A 74 6.76 4.89 -3.38
N ALA A 75 7.28 3.96 -2.57
CA ALA A 75 8.65 4.02 -2.10
C ALA A 75 9.65 3.89 -3.27
N GLN A 76 9.41 2.95 -4.19
CA GLN A 76 10.28 2.74 -5.36
C GLN A 76 10.28 3.94 -6.31
N ALA A 77 9.12 4.59 -6.51
CA ALA A 77 9.03 5.78 -7.35
C ALA A 77 9.93 6.95 -6.88
N LEU A 78 10.24 7.01 -5.57
CA LEU A 78 11.09 8.03 -4.97
C LEU A 78 12.43 7.46 -4.47
N SER A 79 12.81 6.25 -4.91
CA SER A 79 14.07 5.59 -4.56
C SER A 79 14.29 5.45 -3.05
N LEU A 80 13.22 5.21 -2.29
CA LEU A 80 13.26 5.01 -0.84
C LEU A 80 13.43 3.54 -0.48
N ASP A 81 14.05 3.30 0.67
CA ASP A 81 14.02 2.01 1.33
C ASP A 81 12.59 1.60 1.68
N PHE A 82 12.29 0.31 1.62
CA PHE A 82 10.98 -0.23 1.93
C PHE A 82 11.07 -1.43 2.86
N ILE A 83 10.34 -1.38 3.98
CA ILE A 83 10.24 -2.47 4.96
C ILE A 83 8.88 -3.16 4.76
N PRO A 84 8.85 -4.42 4.28
CA PRO A 84 7.60 -5.13 4.08
C PRO A 84 6.87 -5.42 5.40
N VAL A 85 5.60 -5.01 5.50
CA VAL A 85 4.75 -5.27 6.68
C VAL A 85 3.74 -6.38 6.40
N THR A 86 3.09 -6.35 5.24
CA THR A 86 2.11 -7.36 4.81
C THR A 86 1.97 -7.34 3.29
N LYS A 87 1.34 -8.38 2.74
CA LYS A 87 0.78 -8.37 1.39
C LYS A 87 -0.73 -8.18 1.51
N GLU A 88 -1.31 -7.31 0.68
CA GLU A 88 -2.76 -7.14 0.55
C GLU A 88 -3.20 -7.62 -0.82
N ARG A 89 -4.28 -8.40 -0.86
CA ARG A 89 -4.91 -8.82 -2.12
C ARG A 89 -5.86 -7.73 -2.59
N TYR A 90 -5.79 -7.42 -3.88
CA TYR A 90 -6.68 -6.45 -4.52
C TYR A 90 -7.60 -7.18 -5.50
N ASP A 91 -8.90 -7.13 -5.23
CA ASP A 91 -9.92 -7.83 -6.00
C ASP A 91 -10.72 -6.83 -6.87
N LEU A 92 -10.94 -7.18 -8.15
CA LEU A 92 -11.84 -6.43 -9.03
C LEU A 92 -13.25 -7.03 -8.95
N ILE A 93 -14.21 -6.26 -8.46
CA ILE A 93 -15.61 -6.69 -8.36
C ILE A 93 -16.39 -6.21 -9.58
N VAL A 94 -17.02 -7.14 -10.28
CA VAL A 94 -17.88 -6.87 -11.45
C VAL A 94 -19.31 -7.31 -11.13
N PRO A 95 -20.31 -6.41 -11.20
CA PRO A 95 -21.70 -6.80 -11.10
C PRO A 95 -22.09 -7.81 -12.17
N LYS A 96 -22.78 -8.90 -11.80
CA LYS A 96 -23.11 -10.01 -12.71
C LYS A 96 -23.78 -9.58 -14.03
N HIS A 97 -24.68 -8.60 -13.95
CA HIS A 97 -25.37 -8.07 -15.15
C HIS A 97 -24.44 -7.37 -16.16
N LEU A 98 -23.23 -6.96 -15.73
CA LEU A 98 -22.20 -6.36 -16.59
C LEU A 98 -21.15 -7.34 -17.08
N GLU A 99 -21.16 -8.60 -16.61
CA GLU A 99 -20.16 -9.61 -16.98
C GLU A 99 -20.00 -9.75 -18.50
N ASN A 100 -21.13 -9.70 -19.21
CA ASN A 100 -21.16 -9.84 -20.67
C ASN A 100 -20.99 -8.52 -21.44
N ALA A 101 -20.87 -7.39 -20.75
CA ALA A 101 -20.68 -6.10 -21.39
C ALA A 101 -19.35 -6.09 -22.16
N PRO A 102 -19.32 -5.56 -23.40
CA PRO A 102 -18.10 -5.54 -24.21
C PRO A 102 -16.90 -4.90 -23.51
N GLN A 103 -17.14 -3.85 -22.71
CA GLN A 103 -16.10 -3.14 -21.96
C GLN A 103 -15.48 -4.02 -20.87
N VAL A 104 -16.30 -4.79 -20.15
CA VAL A 104 -15.84 -5.72 -19.10
C VAL A 104 -15.03 -6.86 -19.72
N LYS A 105 -15.50 -7.44 -20.83
CA LYS A 105 -14.75 -8.45 -21.58
C LYS A 105 -13.40 -7.92 -22.07
N HIS A 106 -13.37 -6.69 -22.57
CA HIS A 106 -12.12 -6.06 -22.99
C HIS A 106 -11.16 -5.84 -21.84
N LEU A 107 -11.64 -5.36 -20.69
CA LEU A 107 -10.85 -5.21 -19.47
C LEU A 107 -10.23 -6.55 -19.03
N PHE A 108 -11.03 -7.62 -18.97
CA PHE A 108 -10.52 -8.95 -18.64
C PHE A 108 -9.52 -9.47 -19.66
N ASN A 109 -9.71 -9.16 -20.95
CA ASN A 109 -8.74 -9.53 -21.97
C ASN A 109 -7.38 -8.85 -21.74
N VAL A 110 -7.36 -7.56 -21.38
CA VAL A 110 -6.13 -6.83 -21.04
C VAL A 110 -5.47 -7.45 -19.81
N ILE A 111 -6.21 -7.63 -18.72
CA ILE A 111 -5.69 -8.20 -17.47
C ILE A 111 -5.09 -9.60 -17.68
N ASN A 112 -5.75 -10.44 -18.49
CA ASN A 112 -5.33 -11.83 -18.70
C ASN A 112 -4.23 -12.00 -19.75
N HIS A 113 -4.21 -11.20 -20.82
CA HIS A 113 -3.42 -11.51 -22.01
C HIS A 113 -2.49 -10.39 -22.50
N ASP A 114 -2.62 -9.15 -22.02
CA ASP A 114 -1.78 -8.05 -22.47
C ASP A 114 -0.41 -8.05 -21.76
N LEU A 115 0.64 -8.35 -22.54
CA LEU A 115 2.01 -8.41 -22.05
C LEU A 115 2.58 -7.02 -21.70
N GLU A 116 2.20 -5.97 -22.42
CA GLU A 116 2.66 -4.62 -22.10
C GLU A 116 2.02 -4.13 -20.81
N PHE A 117 0.73 -4.41 -20.60
CA PHE A 117 0.07 -4.14 -19.33
C PHE A 117 0.81 -4.82 -18.16
N ARG A 118 1.09 -6.12 -18.27
CA ARG A 118 1.82 -6.86 -17.23
C ARG A 118 3.20 -6.27 -16.97
N ARG A 119 3.96 -5.97 -18.03
CA ARG A 119 5.29 -5.35 -17.94
C ARG A 119 5.26 -4.00 -17.23
N ILE A 120 4.25 -3.17 -17.52
CA ILE A 120 4.07 -1.87 -16.85
C ILE A 120 3.83 -2.09 -15.36
N VAL A 121 2.91 -2.98 -14.99
CA VAL A 121 2.57 -3.22 -13.57
C VAL A 121 3.74 -3.84 -12.79
N GLU A 122 4.46 -4.79 -13.38
CA GLU A 122 5.69 -5.34 -12.80
C GLU A 122 6.77 -4.26 -12.65
N GLY A 123 6.87 -3.34 -13.61
CA GLY A 123 7.81 -2.22 -13.60
C GLY A 123 7.52 -1.17 -12.53
N LEU A 124 6.26 -1.00 -12.09
CA LEU A 124 5.93 -0.17 -10.91
C LEU A 124 6.57 -0.73 -9.64
N GLY A 125 6.73 -2.05 -9.59
CA GLY A 125 7.29 -2.80 -8.49
C GLY A 125 6.38 -2.87 -7.26
N GLY A 126 6.47 -3.99 -6.55
CA GLY A 126 5.65 -4.25 -5.36
C GLY A 126 4.24 -4.79 -5.62
N TYR A 127 3.88 -5.02 -6.87
CA TYR A 127 2.70 -5.80 -7.25
C TYR A 127 3.09 -7.25 -7.58
N ASP A 128 2.25 -8.18 -7.17
CA ASP A 128 2.39 -9.61 -7.40
C ASP A 128 1.24 -10.06 -8.32
N LEU A 129 1.57 -10.49 -9.54
CA LEU A 129 0.59 -10.81 -10.58
C LEU A 129 0.22 -12.30 -10.63
N GLN A 130 0.65 -13.11 -9.67
CA GLN A 130 0.41 -14.57 -9.65
C GLN A 130 -1.07 -14.95 -9.80
N ASP A 131 -1.97 -14.15 -9.25
CA ASP A 131 -3.42 -14.39 -9.27
C ASP A 131 -4.17 -13.44 -10.20
N CYS A 132 -3.45 -12.63 -10.99
CA CYS A 132 -4.04 -11.63 -11.88
C CYS A 132 -4.98 -12.29 -12.90
N GLY A 133 -6.23 -11.82 -12.95
CA GLY A 133 -7.26 -12.32 -13.86
C GLY A 133 -7.99 -13.59 -13.42
N LYS A 134 -7.60 -14.20 -12.29
CA LYS A 134 -8.33 -15.35 -11.74
C LYS A 134 -9.67 -14.91 -11.14
N VAL A 135 -10.72 -15.67 -11.42
CA VAL A 135 -12.03 -15.50 -10.79
C VAL A 135 -12.06 -16.33 -9.51
N PHE A 136 -12.09 -15.67 -8.36
CA PHE A 136 -12.17 -16.33 -7.04
C PHE A 136 -13.59 -16.56 -6.56
N TYR A 137 -14.54 -15.80 -7.08
CA TYR A 137 -15.93 -15.82 -6.65
C TYR A 137 -16.83 -15.43 -7.82
N ASP A 138 -17.88 -16.22 -8.03
CA ASP A 138 -18.93 -15.96 -9.01
C ASP A 138 -20.29 -16.32 -8.39
N GLN A 139 -21.26 -15.41 -8.50
CA GLN A 139 -22.61 -15.53 -7.94
C GLN A 139 -23.66 -14.97 -8.90
#